data_AF-A0A8C6UGY0-F1
#
_entry.id   AF-A0A8C6UGY0-F1
#
_cell.length_a   1.000
_cell.length_b   1.000
_cell.length_c   1.000
_cell.angle_alpha   90.00
_cell.angle_beta   90.00
_cell.angle_gamma   90.00
#
_symmetry.space_group_name_H-M   'P 1'
#
loop_
_entity.id
_entity.type
_entity.pdbx_description
1 polymer ?
#
loop_
_entity_poly.entity_id
_entity_poly.type
_entity_poly.pdbx_seq_one_letter_code
_entity_poly.pdbx_strand_id
1 'polypeptide(L)'
;MSSPLVQVFDCLCHLDAMTVPVAARCPNSFCSDSETLQMAKPNTSGGLWNCAHPITYSQETQELLKLLMKESHLANVQKRQIRECLNNGAPLHLACVSMPSSPPPPQSKPSQSTSHGPASKLQKRRTIEQCKAGDSYVRERFRPGPIRDLEKEKQRFQRILEMGKDKGEVTINQRPSKKPPQQKERFDEIMEEIEERRQFLDDMASVGQEHEYANIINAEISQRIRELKMLDKSRTQTLEKGTLEQKRDKTEEI
;
A
#
# COMPACT_ATOMS: atom_id res chain seq x y z
N MET A 1 36.23 40.90 1.86
CA MET A 1 35.09 41.83 1.68
C MET A 1 34.75 41.88 0.21
N SER A 2 33.62 41.29 -0.19
CA SER A 2 32.80 41.78 -1.31
C SER A 2 31.54 40.92 -1.33
N SER A 3 30.39 41.55 -1.10
CA SER A 3 29.07 40.92 -1.09
C SER A 3 28.56 40.78 -2.53
N PRO A 4 27.99 39.63 -2.93
CA PRO A 4 27.32 39.49 -4.22
C PRO A 4 25.88 40.01 -4.09
N LEU A 5 25.73 41.33 -4.16
CA LEU A 5 24.42 42.00 -4.12
C LEU A 5 24.28 42.93 -5.32
N VAL A 6 24.65 42.47 -6.51
CA VAL A 6 24.34 43.13 -7.78
C VAL A 6 24.29 42.06 -8.86
N GLN A 7 23.10 41.82 -9.42
CA GLN A 7 22.82 41.32 -10.78
C GLN A 7 21.52 40.52 -10.78
N VAL A 8 20.37 41.20 -10.78
CA VAL A 8 19.21 40.78 -11.58
C VAL A 8 18.37 42.05 -11.85
N PHE A 9 18.88 42.92 -12.72
CA PHE A 9 18.07 43.91 -13.42
C PHE A 9 18.12 43.52 -14.90
N ASP A 10 16.98 43.67 -15.58
CA ASP A 10 16.74 43.60 -17.03
C ASP A 10 16.33 42.25 -17.65
N CYS A 11 15.02 42.05 -17.88
CA CYS A 11 14.45 42.04 -19.24
C CYS A 11 12.94 41.76 -19.24
N LEU A 12 12.18 42.77 -19.71
CA LEU A 12 10.77 42.75 -20.04
C LEU A 12 10.59 42.38 -21.54
N CYS A 13 9.42 41.78 -21.87
CA CYS A 13 8.73 41.73 -23.18
C CYS A 13 9.00 40.55 -24.16
N HIS A 14 8.03 39.60 -24.28
CA HIS A 14 7.22 39.42 -25.52
C HIS A 14 6.02 38.43 -25.36
N LEU A 15 4.84 38.94 -25.72
CA LEU A 15 3.55 38.32 -26.17
C LEU A 15 3.74 37.12 -27.13
N ASP A 16 2.81 36.17 -27.42
CA ASP A 16 1.34 36.10 -27.32
C ASP A 16 0.82 34.66 -27.65
N ALA A 17 -0.43 34.36 -27.23
CA ALA A 17 -1.48 33.54 -27.90
C ALA A 17 -1.28 32.02 -28.19
N MET A 18 -2.29 31.12 -28.27
CA MET A 18 -3.72 30.98 -27.97
C MET A 18 -4.14 29.53 -28.35
N THR A 19 -5.24 29.02 -27.76
CA THR A 19 -6.23 28.07 -28.35
C THR A 19 -6.15 26.55 -28.08
N VAL A 20 -7.26 26.03 -27.53
CA VAL A 20 -7.78 24.64 -27.45
C VAL A 20 -9.12 24.61 -28.22
N PRO A 21 -9.53 23.53 -28.92
CA PRO A 21 -10.66 22.66 -28.47
C PRO A 21 -10.54 21.15 -28.91
N VAL A 22 -10.90 20.13 -28.10
CA VAL A 22 -12.21 19.47 -27.78
C VAL A 22 -12.73 18.38 -28.78
N ALA A 23 -12.99 17.18 -28.21
CA ALA A 23 -13.98 16.11 -28.49
C ALA A 23 -13.86 15.13 -29.70
N ALA A 24 -13.98 13.81 -29.44
CA ALA A 24 -15.23 13.02 -29.59
C ALA A 24 -15.02 11.47 -29.49
N ARG A 25 -16.11 10.77 -29.15
CA ARG A 25 -16.27 9.33 -28.79
C ARG A 25 -16.47 8.38 -30.01
N CYS A 26 -15.97 7.14 -29.84
CA CYS A 26 -16.48 5.75 -30.09
C CYS A 26 -17.71 5.45 -31.01
N PRO A 27 -18.09 4.17 -31.26
CA PRO A 27 -17.37 2.97 -31.76
C PRO A 27 -18.21 2.13 -32.78
N ASN A 28 -17.69 0.94 -33.16
CA ASN A 28 -18.35 -0.33 -33.56
C ASN A 28 -18.01 -0.88 -34.95
N SER A 29 -17.39 -2.07 -34.91
CA SER A 29 -17.12 -2.99 -36.00
C SER A 29 -18.22 -4.05 -36.12
N PHE A 30 -18.52 -4.43 -37.37
CA PHE A 30 -19.53 -5.41 -37.77
C PHE A 30 -18.84 -6.58 -38.50
N CYS A 31 -19.18 -7.81 -38.07
CA CYS A 31 -19.34 -9.12 -38.76
C CYS A 31 -18.81 -9.29 -40.21
N SER A 32 -18.31 -10.44 -40.70
CA SER A 32 -18.39 -11.87 -40.37
C SER A 32 -17.28 -12.61 -41.14
N ASP A 33 -16.98 -13.87 -40.80
CA ASP A 33 -17.12 -14.97 -41.78
C ASP A 33 -17.04 -16.35 -41.12
N SER A 34 -17.71 -17.27 -41.78
CA SER A 34 -18.24 -18.57 -41.35
C SER A 34 -17.45 -19.75 -41.92
N GLU A 35 -17.33 -20.85 -41.17
CA GLU A 35 -17.46 -22.18 -41.77
C GLU A 35 -17.79 -23.27 -40.73
N THR A 36 -18.52 -24.28 -41.19
CA THR A 36 -19.33 -25.20 -40.39
C THR A 36 -18.73 -26.59 -40.44
N LEU A 37 -18.62 -27.33 -39.33
CA LEU A 37 -18.62 -28.79 -39.38
C LEU A 37 -19.19 -29.45 -38.11
N GLN A 38 -20.41 -29.95 -38.28
CA GLN A 38 -21.06 -31.17 -37.78
C GLN A 38 -20.92 -31.65 -36.32
N MET A 39 -22.10 -31.99 -35.79
CA MET A 39 -22.40 -32.35 -34.41
C MET A 39 -22.04 -33.80 -34.06
N ALA A 40 -21.46 -34.00 -32.88
CA ALA A 40 -21.53 -35.27 -32.14
C ALA A 40 -22.45 -35.07 -30.92
N LYS A 41 -23.45 -35.95 -30.76
CA LYS A 41 -24.39 -35.93 -29.62
C LYS A 41 -23.66 -36.28 -28.30
N PRO A 42 -23.76 -35.49 -27.23
CA PRO A 42 -23.31 -35.92 -25.92
C PRO A 42 -24.42 -36.68 -25.17
N ASN A 43 -24.08 -37.87 -24.67
CA ASN A 43 -24.87 -38.56 -23.66
C ASN A 43 -24.87 -37.74 -22.37
N THR A 44 -26.06 -37.51 -21.84
CA THR A 44 -26.36 -36.69 -20.67
C THR A 44 -26.06 -37.46 -19.38
N SER A 45 -25.00 -37.08 -18.65
CA SER A 45 -25.00 -37.09 -17.17
C SER A 45 -23.73 -36.41 -16.60
N GLY A 46 -23.79 -35.09 -16.40
CA GLY A 46 -22.80 -34.34 -15.64
C GLY A 46 -23.47 -33.11 -15.01
N GLY A 47 -23.37 -32.96 -13.69
CA GLY A 47 -24.02 -31.86 -12.95
C GLY A 47 -23.54 -30.47 -13.39
N LEU A 48 -24.32 -29.44 -13.02
CA LEU A 48 -24.22 -28.01 -13.42
C LEU A 48 -22.81 -27.37 -13.34
N TRP A 49 -21.85 -28.01 -12.67
CA TRP A 49 -20.50 -27.48 -12.41
C TRP A 49 -19.38 -28.34 -13.00
N ASN A 50 -19.70 -29.43 -13.71
CA ASN A 50 -18.72 -30.25 -14.41
C ASN A 50 -18.76 -29.87 -15.90
N CYS A 51 -17.81 -29.06 -16.36
CA CYS A 51 -17.59 -28.83 -17.77
C CYS A 51 -17.16 -30.15 -18.42
N ALA A 52 -18.11 -30.91 -18.98
CA ALA A 52 -17.87 -32.16 -19.67
C ALA A 52 -17.23 -31.98 -21.06
N HIS A 53 -16.76 -30.77 -21.37
CA HIS A 53 -16.09 -30.45 -22.62
C HIS A 53 -14.58 -30.43 -22.39
N PRO A 54 -13.79 -31.13 -23.24
CA PRO A 54 -12.35 -31.01 -23.21
C PRO A 54 -11.96 -29.55 -23.48
N ILE A 55 -11.19 -28.97 -22.57
CA ILE A 55 -10.66 -27.61 -22.69
C ILE A 55 -9.52 -27.66 -23.69
N THR A 56 -9.67 -26.97 -24.82
CA THR A 56 -8.59 -26.79 -25.79
C THR A 56 -7.70 -25.63 -25.34
N TYR A 57 -6.45 -25.92 -24.97
CA TYR A 57 -5.47 -24.89 -24.61
C TYR A 57 -4.87 -24.25 -25.87
N SER A 58 -4.90 -22.91 -25.95
CA SER A 58 -4.20 -22.15 -27.00
C SER A 58 -2.70 -22.46 -27.00
N GLN A 59 -2.06 -22.42 -28.17
CA GLN A 59 -0.63 -22.71 -28.33
C GLN A 59 0.22 -21.79 -27.44
N GLU A 60 -0.12 -20.49 -27.38
CA GLU A 60 0.55 -19.52 -26.52
C GLU A 60 0.48 -19.91 -25.04
N THR A 61 -0.69 -20.42 -24.58
CA THR A 61 -0.88 -20.88 -23.20
C THR A 61 -0.06 -22.13 -22.89
N GLN A 62 0.04 -23.05 -23.86
CA GLN A 62 0.85 -24.26 -23.70
C GLN A 62 2.35 -23.91 -23.61
N GLU A 63 2.82 -22.96 -24.41
CA GLU A 63 4.21 -22.49 -24.39
C GLU A 63 4.55 -21.76 -23.09
N LEU A 64 3.65 -20.87 -22.63
CA LEU A 64 3.78 -20.20 -21.35
C LEU A 64 3.86 -21.21 -20.19
N LEU A 65 2.96 -22.20 -20.16
CA LEU A 65 2.96 -23.18 -19.07
C LEU A 65 4.22 -24.06 -19.08
N LYS A 66 4.77 -24.38 -20.26
CA LYS A 66 6.06 -25.07 -20.37
C LYS A 66 7.22 -24.23 -19.82
N LEU A 67 7.23 -22.93 -20.08
CA LEU A 67 8.24 -22.02 -19.52
C LEU A 67 8.11 -21.92 -18.00
N LEU A 68 6.89 -21.72 -17.49
CA LEU A 68 6.62 -21.70 -16.05
C LEU A 68 7.05 -23.00 -15.36
N MET A 69 6.81 -24.17 -15.98
CA MET A 69 7.27 -25.45 -15.45
C MET A 69 8.80 -25.63 -15.48
N LYS A 70 9.51 -24.91 -16.35
CA LYS A 70 10.97 -24.93 -16.44
C LYS A 70 11.59 -24.05 -15.36
N GLU A 71 11.00 -22.88 -15.13
CA GLU A 71 11.48 -21.89 -14.15
C GLU A 71 11.02 -22.19 -12.72
N SER A 72 9.86 -22.84 -12.55
CA SER A 72 9.41 -23.34 -11.25
C SER A 72 10.08 -24.68 -10.93
N HIS A 73 10.62 -24.79 -9.71
CA HIS A 73 11.20 -26.02 -9.17
C HIS A 73 10.11 -27.05 -8.76
N LEU A 74 9.14 -27.33 -9.64
CA LEU A 74 8.11 -28.35 -9.42
C LEU A 74 8.72 -29.76 -9.41
N ALA A 75 8.13 -30.68 -8.65
CA ALA A 75 8.52 -32.08 -8.67
C ALA A 75 8.17 -32.73 -10.03
N ASN A 76 8.95 -33.72 -10.46
CA ASN A 76 8.74 -34.40 -11.77
C ASN A 76 7.34 -34.99 -11.94
N VAL A 77 6.74 -35.46 -10.83
CA VAL A 77 5.36 -35.98 -10.80
C VAL A 77 4.35 -34.88 -11.13
N GLN A 78 4.51 -33.69 -10.56
CA GLN A 78 3.66 -32.52 -10.83
C GLN A 78 3.82 -32.07 -12.28
N LYS A 79 5.07 -32.04 -12.78
CA LYS A 79 5.35 -31.72 -14.18
C LYS A 79 4.69 -32.72 -15.14
N ARG A 80 4.63 -34.01 -14.79
CA ARG A 80 3.96 -35.04 -15.59
C ARG A 80 2.45 -34.82 -15.62
N GLN A 81 1.84 -34.55 -14.47
CA GLN A 81 0.39 -34.28 -14.36
C GLN A 81 -0.03 -33.07 -15.18
N ILE A 82 0.72 -31.97 -15.11
CA ILE A 82 0.43 -30.76 -15.89
C ILE A 82 0.49 -31.04 -17.40
N ARG A 83 1.49 -31.78 -17.88
CA ARG A 83 1.59 -32.17 -19.30
C ARG A 83 0.42 -33.06 -19.74
N GLU A 84 0.00 -33.97 -18.87
CA GLU A 84 -1.12 -34.86 -19.15
C GLU A 84 -2.44 -34.07 -19.27
N CYS A 85 -2.67 -33.09 -18.40
CA CYS A 85 -3.80 -32.17 -18.51
C CYS A 85 -3.76 -31.37 -19.83
N LEU A 86 -2.59 -30.84 -20.20
CA LEU A 86 -2.42 -30.08 -21.45
C LEU A 86 -2.72 -30.92 -22.71
N ASN A 87 -2.30 -32.18 -22.72
CA ASN A 87 -2.49 -33.07 -23.88
C ASN A 87 -3.92 -33.61 -23.97
N ASN A 88 -4.56 -33.89 -22.83
CA ASN A 88 -5.88 -34.52 -22.77
C ASN A 88 -7.03 -33.49 -22.71
N GLY A 89 -6.71 -32.19 -22.64
CA GLY A 89 -7.69 -31.11 -22.50
C GLY A 89 -8.47 -31.16 -21.18
N ALA A 90 -7.86 -31.72 -20.13
CA ALA A 90 -8.47 -31.75 -18.80
C ALA A 90 -8.20 -30.43 -18.08
N PRO A 91 -9.16 -29.89 -17.28
CA PRO A 91 -8.92 -28.72 -16.47
C PRO A 91 -7.69 -28.88 -15.57
N LEU A 92 -6.88 -27.83 -15.45
CA LEU A 92 -5.77 -27.79 -14.49
C LEU A 92 -6.35 -27.67 -13.08
N HIS A 93 -6.68 -28.80 -12.46
CA HIS A 93 -7.18 -28.83 -11.09
C HIS A 93 -6.09 -28.31 -10.13
N LEU A 94 -6.40 -27.23 -9.39
CA LEU A 94 -5.53 -26.58 -8.40
C LEU A 94 -5.19 -27.48 -7.17
N ALA A 95 -5.56 -28.76 -7.18
CA ALA A 95 -5.28 -29.72 -6.11
C ALA A 95 -3.81 -30.20 -6.07
N CYS A 96 -2.92 -29.58 -6.85
CA CYS A 96 -1.49 -29.88 -6.88
C CYS A 96 -0.69 -29.17 -5.77
N VAL A 97 -1.28 -29.03 -4.57
CA VAL A 97 -0.54 -28.80 -3.32
C VAL A 97 -0.57 -30.08 -2.48
N SER A 98 -0.38 -31.22 -3.12
CA SER A 98 0.03 -32.43 -2.41
C SER A 98 1.54 -32.33 -2.19
N MET A 99 1.93 -31.63 -1.12
CA MET A 99 3.27 -31.72 -0.56
C MET A 99 3.59 -33.18 -0.24
N PRO A 100 4.77 -33.72 -0.62
CA PRO A 100 5.23 -34.98 -0.07
C PRO A 100 5.82 -34.70 1.32
N SER A 101 4.97 -34.58 2.33
CA SER A 101 5.45 -34.46 3.71
C SER A 101 4.44 -35.02 4.71
N SER A 102 4.33 -36.35 4.76
CA SER A 102 4.18 -37.14 5.99
C SER A 102 4.11 -38.62 5.59
N PRO A 103 4.78 -39.54 6.30
CA PRO A 103 4.38 -40.95 6.23
C PRO A 103 2.90 -41.06 6.60
N PRO A 104 2.14 -41.96 5.96
CA PRO A 104 0.78 -42.24 6.41
C PRO A 104 0.84 -42.66 7.89
N PRO A 105 -0.10 -42.20 8.75
CA PRO A 105 -0.20 -42.75 10.10
C PRO A 105 -0.29 -44.29 9.97
N PRO A 106 0.35 -45.06 10.86
CA PRO A 106 0.35 -46.52 10.75
C PRO A 106 -1.10 -46.98 10.62
N GLN A 107 -1.40 -47.59 9.48
CA GLN A 107 -2.66 -48.30 9.29
C GLN A 107 -2.69 -49.39 10.35
N SER A 108 -3.39 -49.13 11.46
CA SER A 108 -3.85 -50.21 12.29
C SER A 108 -4.73 -51.07 11.39
N LYS A 109 -4.34 -52.35 11.26
CA LYS A 109 -5.16 -53.40 10.66
C LYS A 109 -6.59 -53.17 11.15
N PRO A 110 -7.63 -53.26 10.29
CA PRO A 110 -8.99 -53.22 10.77
C PRO A 110 -9.13 -54.43 11.70
N SER A 111 -9.05 -54.19 13.01
CA SER A 111 -9.61 -55.12 13.96
C SER A 111 -11.08 -55.19 13.57
N GLN A 112 -11.57 -56.41 13.35
CA GLN A 112 -12.99 -56.68 13.29
C GLN A 112 -13.55 -56.35 14.69
N SER A 113 -13.69 -55.05 14.96
CA SER A 113 -14.59 -54.54 15.96
C SER A 113 -15.97 -54.70 15.33
N THR A 114 -16.68 -55.71 15.80
CA THR A 114 -18.10 -55.91 15.57
C THR A 114 -18.87 -54.75 16.22
N SER A 115 -18.67 -53.55 15.71
CA SER A 115 -19.60 -52.45 15.88
C SER A 115 -20.77 -52.76 14.97
N HIS A 116 -21.74 -53.50 15.50
CA HIS A 116 -23.10 -53.50 14.98
C HIS A 116 -23.65 -52.07 15.12
N GLY A 117 -23.22 -51.16 14.23
CA GLY A 117 -23.98 -49.95 13.96
C GLY A 117 -25.33 -50.41 13.42
N PRO A 118 -26.48 -49.97 13.98
CA PRO A 118 -27.76 -50.42 13.48
C PRO A 118 -27.84 -50.04 12.00
N ALA A 119 -28.16 -51.03 11.17
CA ALA A 119 -28.41 -50.89 9.74
C ALA A 119 -29.18 -49.58 9.49
N SER A 120 -28.66 -48.76 8.57
CA SER A 120 -29.20 -47.44 8.23
C SER A 120 -30.72 -47.52 8.09
N LYS A 121 -31.42 -47.21 9.19
CA LYS A 121 -32.87 -47.11 9.19
C LYS A 121 -33.15 -45.96 8.25
N LEU A 122 -33.91 -46.23 7.18
CA LEU A 122 -34.56 -45.21 6.34
C LEU A 122 -34.83 -43.98 7.19
N GLN A 123 -34.13 -42.88 6.91
CA GLN A 123 -34.16 -41.69 7.77
C GLN A 123 -35.61 -41.21 7.85
N LYS A 124 -36.28 -41.51 8.96
CA LYS A 124 -37.65 -41.04 9.19
C LYS A 124 -37.60 -39.53 9.27
N ARG A 125 -38.53 -38.84 8.58
CA ARG A 125 -38.69 -37.39 8.70
C ARG A 125 -38.96 -37.05 10.16
N ARG A 126 -38.18 -36.13 10.72
CA ARG A 126 -38.36 -35.63 12.09
C ARG A 126 -39.70 -34.87 12.19
N THR A 127 -40.37 -34.95 13.32
CA THR A 127 -41.58 -34.16 13.59
C THR A 127 -41.21 -32.68 13.78
N ILE A 128 -42.18 -31.78 13.63
CA ILE A 128 -41.95 -30.33 13.80
C ILE A 128 -41.40 -30.00 15.21
N GLU A 129 -41.87 -30.71 16.23
CA GLU A 129 -41.39 -30.59 17.61
C GLU A 129 -39.93 -31.07 17.73
N GLN A 130 -39.57 -32.18 17.07
CA GLN A 130 -38.17 -32.67 17.07
C GLN A 130 -37.22 -31.76 16.30
N CYS A 131 -37.69 -31.09 15.24
CA CYS A 131 -36.89 -30.08 14.55
C CYS A 131 -36.68 -28.86 15.44
N LYS A 132 -37.72 -28.41 16.15
CA LYS A 132 -37.68 -27.29 17.09
C LYS A 132 -37.03 -27.62 18.43
N ALA A 133 -36.87 -28.91 18.75
CA ALA A 133 -36.25 -29.37 19.99
C ALA A 133 -34.74 -29.09 19.93
N GLY A 134 -34.28 -28.24 20.85
CA GLY A 134 -32.90 -27.78 20.93
C GLY A 134 -32.70 -26.38 20.33
N ASP A 135 -31.45 -25.96 20.27
CA ASP A 135 -31.10 -24.58 19.90
C ASP A 135 -30.81 -24.40 18.41
N SER A 136 -31.22 -25.35 17.54
CA SER A 136 -30.88 -25.35 16.11
C SER A 136 -31.39 -24.13 15.33
N TYR A 137 -32.44 -23.48 15.82
CA TYR A 137 -32.99 -22.24 15.23
C TYR A 137 -32.61 -20.98 16.01
N VAL A 138 -31.88 -21.13 17.11
CA VAL A 138 -31.39 -20.00 17.89
C VAL A 138 -30.22 -19.39 17.12
N ARG A 139 -30.36 -18.11 16.75
CA ARG A 139 -29.29 -17.38 16.06
C ARG A 139 -28.05 -17.34 16.96
N GLU A 140 -26.89 -17.68 16.39
CA GLU A 140 -25.62 -17.55 17.09
C GLU A 140 -25.46 -16.13 17.65
N ARG A 141 -25.15 -16.05 18.94
CA ARG A 141 -24.88 -14.76 19.58
C ARG A 141 -23.51 -14.29 19.13
N PHE A 142 -23.43 -13.03 18.70
CA PHE A 142 -22.15 -12.42 18.37
C PHE A 142 -21.18 -12.54 19.55
N ARG A 143 -20.07 -13.23 19.33
CA ARG A 143 -18.94 -13.29 20.25
C ARG A 143 -17.85 -12.43 19.63
N PRO A 144 -17.59 -11.21 20.15
CA PRO A 144 -16.45 -10.45 19.67
C PRO A 144 -15.19 -11.30 19.85
N GLY A 145 -14.39 -11.40 18.80
CA GLY A 145 -13.07 -12.03 18.89
C GLY A 145 -12.16 -11.27 19.86
N PRO A 146 -11.00 -11.83 20.23
CA PRO A 146 -10.01 -11.11 21.02
C PRO A 146 -9.72 -9.74 20.41
N ILE A 147 -10.06 -8.67 21.13
CA ILE A 147 -9.85 -7.31 20.66
C ILE A 147 -8.37 -6.99 20.89
N ARG A 148 -7.65 -6.70 19.78
CA ARG A 148 -6.32 -6.13 19.85
C ARG A 148 -6.44 -4.65 20.21
N ASP A 149 -5.47 -4.14 20.96
CA ASP A 149 -5.40 -2.71 21.26
C ASP A 149 -5.06 -1.95 19.97
N LEU A 150 -6.07 -1.28 19.42
CA LEU A 150 -5.97 -0.55 18.15
C LEU A 150 -4.92 0.56 18.21
N GLU A 151 -4.72 1.18 19.38
CA GLU A 151 -3.75 2.26 19.52
C GLU A 151 -2.32 1.71 19.47
N LYS A 152 -2.08 0.53 20.07
CA LYS A 152 -0.80 -0.18 19.95
C LYS A 152 -0.52 -0.62 18.52
N GLU A 153 -1.54 -1.12 17.82
CA GLU A 153 -1.41 -1.56 16.43
C GLU A 153 -1.14 -0.37 15.49
N LYS A 154 -1.82 0.76 15.70
CA LYS A 154 -1.55 2.02 15.02
C LYS A 154 -0.11 2.51 15.23
N GLN A 155 0.36 2.53 16.47
CA GLN A 155 1.75 2.92 16.78
C GLN A 155 2.78 1.97 16.17
N ARG A 156 2.50 0.66 16.17
CA ARG A 156 3.33 -0.33 15.47
C ARG A 156 3.42 -0.02 13.98
N PHE A 157 2.29 0.24 13.33
CA PHE A 157 2.27 0.58 11.90
C PHE A 157 3.01 1.87 11.60
N GLN A 158 2.84 2.91 12.41
CA GLN A 158 3.58 4.16 12.26
C GLN A 158 5.10 3.92 12.30
N ARG A 159 5.58 3.15 13.28
CA ARG A 159 7.00 2.78 13.39
C ARG A 159 7.51 2.02 12.17
N ILE A 160 6.70 1.12 11.61
CA ILE A 160 7.04 0.37 10.39
C ILE A 160 7.15 1.31 9.19
N LEU A 161 6.21 2.25 9.02
CA LEU A 161 6.24 3.20 7.91
C LEU A 161 7.41 4.18 8.02
N GLU A 162 7.73 4.65 9.22
CA GLU A 162 8.81 5.60 9.45
C GLU A 162 10.20 4.96 9.35
N MET A 163 10.40 3.78 9.96
CA MET A 163 11.73 3.18 10.16
C MET A 163 11.93 1.87 9.39
N GLY A 164 10.89 1.34 8.72
CA GLY A 164 10.93 0.09 7.96
C GLY A 164 11.14 -1.17 8.80
N LYS A 165 11.12 -1.10 10.14
CA LYS A 165 11.44 -2.21 11.04
C LYS A 165 10.44 -2.35 12.18
N ASP A 166 9.81 -3.52 12.26
CA ASP A 166 9.02 -3.94 13.41
C ASP A 166 9.93 -4.60 14.45
N LYS A 167 10.71 -3.78 15.17
CA LYS A 167 11.43 -4.27 16.35
C LYS A 167 10.43 -4.34 17.50
N GLY A 168 10.17 -5.57 17.96
CA GLY A 168 9.37 -5.83 19.15
C GLY A 168 9.80 -4.96 20.33
N GLU A 169 8.81 -4.56 21.11
CA GLU A 169 8.83 -3.58 22.21
C GLU A 169 10.15 -3.58 23.01
N VAL A 170 11.09 -2.75 22.58
CA VAL A 170 12.19 -2.32 23.44
C VAL A 170 11.59 -1.23 24.31
N THR A 171 11.49 -1.50 25.60
CA THR A 171 11.13 -0.53 26.64
C THR A 171 12.15 0.60 26.60
N ILE A 172 11.90 1.62 25.78
CA ILE A 172 12.66 2.86 25.81
C ILE A 172 11.77 3.88 26.50
N ASN A 173 11.98 4.02 27.82
CA ASN A 173 11.65 5.22 28.54
C ASN A 173 12.49 6.38 27.99
N GLN A 174 12.15 6.86 26.80
CA GLN A 174 12.60 8.14 26.29
C GLN A 174 11.41 8.74 25.55
N ARG A 175 10.62 9.48 26.32
CA ARG A 175 9.82 10.57 25.78
C ARG A 175 10.75 11.37 24.88
N PRO A 176 10.50 11.51 23.56
CA PRO A 176 11.20 12.53 22.82
C PRO A 176 10.79 13.84 23.47
N SER A 177 11.72 14.41 24.23
CA SER A 177 11.72 15.82 24.54
C SER A 177 11.39 16.50 23.23
N LYS A 178 10.20 17.12 23.13
CA LYS A 178 10.00 18.22 22.19
C LYS A 178 11.06 19.23 22.61
N LYS A 179 12.25 19.10 22.03
CA LYS A 179 13.22 20.17 22.05
C LYS A 179 12.43 21.38 21.55
N PRO A 180 12.40 22.50 22.27
CA PRO A 180 11.86 23.72 21.69
C PRO A 180 12.54 23.86 20.31
N PRO A 181 11.79 24.23 19.26
CA PRO A 181 12.34 24.31 17.90
C PRO A 181 13.69 24.99 18.00
N GLN A 182 14.72 24.30 17.51
CA GLN A 182 16.07 24.81 17.68
C GLN A 182 16.07 26.20 17.03
N GLN A 183 16.67 27.20 17.66
CA GLN A 183 16.64 28.59 17.15
C GLN A 183 17.11 28.69 15.68
N LYS A 184 17.88 27.70 15.21
CA LYS A 184 18.26 27.51 13.80
C LYS A 184 17.06 27.16 12.90
N GLU A 185 16.22 26.21 13.30
CA GLU A 185 15.02 25.79 12.55
C GLU A 185 14.07 26.97 12.31
N ARG A 186 13.87 27.85 13.31
CA ARG A 186 13.05 29.06 13.15
C ARG A 186 13.71 30.13 12.28
N PHE A 187 15.04 30.24 12.31
CA PHE A 187 15.76 31.16 11.43
C PHE A 187 15.60 30.75 9.97
N ASP A 188 15.72 29.46 9.70
CA ASP A 188 15.57 28.89 8.36
C ASP A 188 14.11 29.03 7.86
N GLU A 189 13.12 28.80 8.73
CA GLU A 189 11.69 29.02 8.43
C GLU A 189 11.39 30.47 8.00
N ILE A 190 11.90 31.47 8.71
CA ILE A 190 11.68 32.88 8.35
C ILE A 190 12.35 33.23 7.01
N MET A 191 13.50 32.62 6.70
CA MET A 191 14.15 32.80 5.40
C MET A 191 13.30 32.22 4.27
N GLU A 192 12.69 31.06 4.49
CA GLU A 192 11.76 30.43 3.54
C GLU A 192 10.50 31.28 3.35
N GLU A 193 9.90 31.81 4.43
CA GLU A 193 8.75 32.73 4.34
C GLU A 193 9.08 33.98 3.51
N ILE A 194 10.27 34.56 3.68
CA ILE A 194 10.69 35.73 2.89
C ILE A 194 10.77 35.37 1.41
N GLU A 195 11.35 34.22 1.09
CA GLU A 195 11.50 33.77 -0.30
C GLU A 195 10.14 33.47 -0.94
N GLU A 196 9.24 32.79 -0.23
CA GLU A 196 7.87 32.54 -0.68
C GLU A 196 7.15 33.85 -1.01
N ARG A 197 7.30 34.87 -0.16
CA ARG A 197 6.68 36.18 -0.40
C ARG A 197 7.27 36.93 -1.59
N ARG A 198 8.57 36.76 -1.86
CA ARG A 198 9.20 37.31 -3.07
C ARG A 198 8.69 36.59 -4.31
N GLN A 199 8.68 35.26 -4.29
CA GLN A 199 8.17 34.46 -5.39
C GLN A 199 6.71 34.79 -5.69
N PHE A 200 5.89 35.03 -4.67
CA PHE A 200 4.51 35.47 -4.86
C PHE A 200 4.41 36.79 -5.65
N LEU A 201 5.30 37.76 -5.39
CA LEU A 201 5.33 39.00 -6.19
C LEU A 201 5.76 38.73 -7.63
N ASP A 202 6.75 37.86 -7.84
CA ASP A 202 7.19 37.48 -9.18
C ASP A 202 6.07 36.78 -9.97
N ASP A 203 5.32 35.90 -9.30
CA ASP A 203 4.15 35.22 -9.87
C ASP A 203 3.05 36.23 -10.23
N MET A 204 2.78 37.22 -9.36
CA MET A 204 1.80 38.28 -9.65
C MET A 204 2.28 39.28 -10.71
N ALA A 205 3.59 39.50 -10.82
CA ALA A 205 4.18 40.27 -11.90
C ALA A 205 4.00 39.59 -13.25
N SER A 206 4.09 38.25 -13.31
CA SER A 206 3.81 37.49 -14.53
C SER A 206 2.36 37.64 -15.03
N VAL A 207 1.42 37.86 -14.10
CA VAL A 207 -0.01 38.14 -14.37
C VAL A 207 -0.26 39.63 -14.62
N GLY A 208 0.70 40.51 -14.32
CA GLY A 208 0.58 41.97 -14.45
C GLY A 208 -0.16 42.66 -13.29
N GLN A 209 -0.38 41.96 -12.17
CA GLN A 209 -1.11 42.46 -11.00
C GLN A 209 -0.20 42.77 -9.79
N GLU A 210 1.12 42.84 -9.99
CA GLU A 210 2.10 43.08 -8.92
C GLU A 210 1.77 44.31 -8.07
N HIS A 211 1.41 45.44 -8.69
CA HIS A 211 1.19 46.72 -7.99
C HIS A 211 0.07 46.65 -6.95
N GLU A 212 -0.93 45.78 -7.12
CA GLU A 212 -2.03 45.62 -6.16
C GLU A 212 -1.53 45.04 -4.84
N TYR A 213 -0.53 44.15 -4.90
CA TYR A 213 -0.04 43.40 -3.74
C TYR A 213 1.29 43.90 -3.22
N ALA A 214 2.07 44.62 -4.04
CA ALA A 214 3.42 45.07 -3.72
C ALA A 214 3.54 45.71 -2.33
N ASN A 215 2.65 46.64 -1.99
CA ASN A 215 2.72 47.35 -0.70
C ASN A 215 2.50 46.42 0.50
N ILE A 216 1.53 45.50 0.40
CA ILE A 216 1.19 44.56 1.48
C ILE A 216 2.35 43.57 1.65
N ILE A 217 2.79 42.96 0.55
CA ILE A 217 3.83 41.93 0.59
C ILE A 217 5.18 42.53 1.03
N ASN A 218 5.53 43.74 0.59
CA ASN A 218 6.74 44.41 1.06
C ASN A 218 6.69 44.74 2.57
N ALA A 219 5.53 45.10 3.10
CA ALA A 219 5.35 45.29 4.54
C ALA A 219 5.53 43.96 5.30
N GLU A 220 5.02 42.87 4.74
CA GLU A 220 5.16 41.52 5.28
C GLU A 220 6.61 41.02 5.26
N ILE A 221 7.32 41.18 4.14
CA ILE A 221 8.76 40.91 4.02
C ILE A 221 9.54 41.73 5.06
N SER A 222 9.21 43.02 5.20
CA SER A 222 9.84 43.90 6.20
C SER A 222 9.58 43.45 7.64
N GLN A 223 8.42 42.86 7.93
CA GLN A 223 8.13 42.26 9.23
C GLN A 223 9.01 41.03 9.49
N ARG A 224 9.10 40.09 8.53
CA ARG A 224 9.94 38.88 8.67
C ARG A 224 11.42 39.23 8.82
N ILE A 225 11.93 40.19 8.04
CA ILE A 225 13.32 40.67 8.17
C ILE A 225 13.60 41.23 9.58
N ARG A 226 12.64 41.93 10.19
CA ARG A 226 12.80 42.43 11.57
C ARG A 226 12.85 41.28 12.57
N GLU A 227 12.00 40.28 12.40
CA GLU A 227 12.02 39.07 13.23
C GLU A 227 13.37 38.34 13.14
N LEU A 228 13.87 38.17 11.91
CA LEU A 228 15.18 37.58 11.65
C LEU A 228 16.31 38.33 12.36
N LYS A 229 16.31 39.67 12.29
CA LYS A 229 17.28 40.54 12.99
C LYS A 229 17.20 40.39 14.51
N MET A 230 16.00 40.19 15.08
CA MET A 230 15.84 39.99 16.52
C MET A 230 16.39 38.65 16.97
N LEU A 231 16.18 37.59 16.20
CA LEU A 231 16.75 36.27 16.47
C LEU A 231 18.28 36.29 16.40
N ASP A 232 18.85 36.96 15.40
CA ASP A 232 20.31 37.07 15.26
C ASP A 232 20.95 37.86 16.41
N LYS A 233 20.34 38.98 16.82
CA LYS A 233 20.76 39.74 18.01
C LYS A 233 20.69 38.91 19.29
N SER A 234 19.64 38.12 19.46
CA SER A 234 19.52 37.23 20.63
C SER A 234 20.62 36.17 20.63
N ARG A 235 20.98 35.63 19.47
CA ARG A 235 22.09 34.68 19.31
C ARG A 235 23.44 35.31 19.63
N THR A 236 23.75 36.50 19.10
CA THR A 236 25.04 37.15 19.41
C THR A 236 25.16 37.48 20.90
N GLN A 237 24.08 37.95 21.54
CA GLN A 237 24.06 38.20 22.98
C GLN A 237 24.29 36.94 23.84
N THR A 238 23.76 35.78 23.44
CA THR A 238 24.00 34.53 24.19
C THR A 238 25.45 34.06 24.03
N LEU A 239 26.04 34.22 22.85
CA LEU A 239 27.46 33.93 22.62
C LEU A 239 28.39 34.85 23.41
N GLU A 240 28.11 36.16 23.45
CA GLU A 240 28.90 37.12 24.23
C GLU A 240 28.85 36.82 25.73
N LYS A 241 27.65 36.53 26.27
CA LYS A 241 27.48 36.14 27.68
C LYS A 241 28.22 34.84 28.02
N GLY A 242 28.12 33.82 27.18
CA GLY A 242 28.86 32.56 27.38
C GLY A 242 30.39 32.74 27.36
N THR A 243 30.89 33.66 26.54
CA THR A 243 32.33 33.97 26.46
C THR A 243 32.84 34.75 27.68
N LEU A 244 31.99 35.57 28.31
CA LEU A 244 32.32 36.32 29.53
C LEU A 244 32.37 35.42 30.77
N GLU A 245 31.43 34.49 30.90
CA GLU A 245 31.41 33.53 32.03
C GLU A 245 32.64 32.61 31.99
N GLN A 246 33.04 32.09 30.82
CA GLN A 246 34.27 31.30 30.68
C GLN A 246 35.57 32.06 31.02
N LYS A 247 35.56 33.39 30.95
CA LYS A 247 36.71 34.22 31.36
C LYS A 247 36.73 34.45 32.87
N ARG A 248 35.58 34.45 33.53
CA ARG A 248 35.47 34.56 35.00
C ARG A 248 35.95 33.28 35.67
N ASP A 249 35.50 32.13 35.20
CA ASP A 249 35.91 30.82 35.75
C ASP A 249 37.43 30.57 35.60
N LYS A 250 38.04 31.06 34.52
CA LYS A 250 39.51 30.98 34.31
C LYS A 250 40.32 31.96 35.16
N THR A 251 39.69 32.97 35.77
CA THR A 251 40.40 33.94 36.63
C THR A 251 40.35 33.52 38.10
N GLU A 252 39.49 32.58 38.47
CA GLU A 252 39.41 32.00 39.84
C GLU A 252 40.23 30.71 40.02
N GLU A 253 40.88 30.21 38.95
CA GLU A 253 41.80 29.06 38.97
C GLU A 253 43.27 29.51 38.77
N ILE A 254 43.70 30.56 39.48
CA ILE A 254 45.12 30.95 39.67
C ILE A 254 45.34 31.35 41.13
#